data_AF-A0A7G6RM33-F1
#
_entry.id   AF-A0A7G6RM33-F1
#
_cell.length_a   1.000
_cell.length_b   1.000
_cell.length_c   1.000
_cell.angle_alpha   90.00
_cell.angle_beta   90.00
_cell.angle_gamma   90.00
#
_symmetry.space_group_name_H-M   'P 1'
#
loop_
_entity.id
_entity.type
_entity.pdbx_description
1 polymer ?
#
loop_
_entity_poly.entity_id
_entity_poly.type
_entity_poly.pdbx_seq_one_letter_code
_entity_poly.pdbx_strand_id
1 'polypeptide(L)' 'MTEATESLGLVWGAEKIARVIGKTPRATYSLLEDGEIPAKKVGGRWVADRGNLSAFFKGAADNAGAA' A
#
# COMPACT_ATOMS: atom_id res chain seq x y z
N MET A 1 16.96 -27.25 -6.21
CA MET A 1 15.50 -27.07 -6.10
C MET A 1 15.25 -25.58 -6.04
N THR A 2 14.46 -25.05 -6.97
CA THR A 2 14.27 -23.62 -7.17
C THR A 2 13.44 -23.07 -6.01
N GLU A 3 14.06 -22.31 -5.11
CA GLU A 3 13.38 -21.63 -4.02
C GLU A 3 12.26 -20.77 -4.61
N ALA A 4 11.03 -21.06 -4.19
CA ALA A 4 9.86 -20.26 -4.50
C ALA A 4 10.12 -18.86 -3.98
N THR A 5 10.58 -17.97 -4.86
CA THR A 5 10.48 -16.54 -4.63
C THR A 5 9.00 -16.23 -4.69
N GLU A 6 8.31 -16.47 -3.57
CA GLU A 6 7.01 -15.88 -3.29
C GLU A 6 7.23 -14.38 -3.39
N SER A 7 7.02 -13.87 -4.60
CA SER A 7 7.23 -12.48 -4.92
C SER A 7 6.19 -11.76 -4.09
N LEU A 8 6.62 -11.20 -2.95
CA LEU A 8 5.83 -10.61 -1.86
C LEU A 8 4.91 -9.45 -2.31
N GLY A 9 4.57 -9.33 -3.60
CA GLY A 9 3.69 -8.30 -4.13
C GLY A 9 4.14 -6.89 -3.77
N LEU A 10 5.44 -6.70 -3.48
CA LEU A 10 5.93 -5.47 -2.89
C LEU A 10 5.90 -4.36 -3.93
N VAL A 11 5.16 -3.32 -3.59
CA VAL A 11 5.00 -2.12 -4.39
C VAL A 11 5.98 -1.08 -3.86
N TRP A 12 6.99 -0.77 -4.67
CA TRP A 12 8.03 0.19 -4.32
C TRP A 12 7.73 1.58 -4.91
N GLY A 13 7.80 2.59 -4.06
CA GLY A 13 7.59 3.98 -4.40
C GLY A 13 6.14 4.42 -4.24
N ALA A 14 5.97 5.62 -3.71
CA ALA A 14 4.65 6.22 -3.51
C ALA A 14 3.85 6.32 -4.82
N GLU A 15 4.50 6.54 -5.96
CA GLU A 15 3.83 6.60 -7.26
C GLU A 15 3.18 5.25 -7.65
N LYS A 16 3.87 4.13 -7.44
CA LYS A 16 3.29 2.81 -7.73
C LYS A 16 2.18 2.48 -6.74
N ILE A 17 2.36 2.82 -5.47
CA ILE A 17 1.32 2.65 -4.44
C ILE A 17 0.08 3.48 -4.80
N ALA A 18 0.27 4.72 -5.27
CA ALA A 18 -0.79 5.62 -5.72
C ALA A 18 -1.62 5.00 -6.84
N ARG A 19 -0.97 4.37 -7.83
CA ARG A 19 -1.64 3.64 -8.91
C ARG A 19 -2.43 2.44 -8.41
N VAL A 20 -1.96 1.77 -7.36
CA VAL A 20 -2.66 0.62 -6.76
C VAL A 20 -3.93 1.05 -6.03
N ILE A 21 -3.89 2.19 -5.31
CA ILE A 21 -5.04 2.73 -4.57
C ILE A 21 -5.94 3.67 -5.40
N GLY A 22 -5.56 3.95 -6.65
CA GLY A 22 -6.27 4.88 -7.52
C GLY A 22 -6.23 6.35 -7.07
N LYS A 23 -5.20 6.76 -6.33
CA LYS A 23 -5.01 8.16 -5.90
C LYS A 23 -3.86 8.82 -6.65
N THR A 24 -3.74 10.14 -6.50
CA THR A 24 -2.59 10.88 -7.03
C THR A 24 -1.34 10.61 -6.18
N PRO A 25 -0.13 10.67 -6.76
CA PRO A 25 1.12 10.47 -6.01
C PRO A 25 1.28 11.44 -4.84
N ARG A 26 0.87 12.70 -5.01
CA ARG A 26 0.93 13.72 -3.95
C ARG A 26 0.04 13.38 -2.76
N ALA A 27 -1.22 13.02 -3.00
CA ALA A 27 -2.13 12.60 -1.93
C ALA A 27 -1.64 11.30 -1.26
N THR A 28 -1.07 10.39 -2.04
CA THR A 28 -0.49 9.16 -1.52
C THR A 28 0.71 9.44 -0.64
N TYR A 29 1.57 10.40 -0.99
CA TYR A 29 2.67 10.82 -0.13
C TYR A 29 2.18 11.33 1.22
N SER A 30 1.16 12.20 1.24
CA SER A 30 0.54 12.64 2.49
C SER A 30 0.02 11.46 3.30
N LEU A 31 -0.75 10.54 2.70
CA LEU A 31 -1.25 9.33 3.39
C LEU A 31 -0.14 8.41 3.92
N LEU A 32 0.98 8.33 3.22
CA LEU A 32 2.16 7.56 3.65
C LEU A 32 2.87 8.22 4.82
N GLU A 33 3.00 9.55 4.80
CA GLU A 33 3.60 10.33 5.88
C GLU A 33 2.71 10.39 7.13
N ASP A 34 1.40 10.51 6.93
CA ASP A 34 0.38 10.50 7.99
C ASP A 34 0.18 9.09 8.58
N GLY A 35 0.59 8.03 7.86
CA GLY A 35 0.48 6.65 8.30
C GLY A 35 -0.92 6.03 8.12
N GLU A 36 -1.76 6.67 7.31
CA GLU A 36 -3.15 6.27 7.01
C GLU A 36 -3.22 4.98 6.17
N ILE A 37 -2.13 4.58 5.52
CA ILE A 37 -2.06 3.36 4.72
C ILE A 37 -0.89 2.47 5.14
N PRO A 38 -1.03 1.14 5.08
CA PRO A 38 -0.01 0.20 5.53
C PRO A 38 1.18 0.15 4.56
N ALA A 39 2.13 1.06 4.78
CA ALA A 39 3.39 1.13 4.03
C ALA A 39 4.55 1.40 4.99
N LYS A 40 5.74 0.99 4.57
CA LYS A 40 6.97 1.09 5.36
C LYS A 40 8.05 1.81 4.56
N LYS A 41 8.74 2.74 5.22
CA LYS A 41 9.92 3.40 4.63
C LYS A 41 11.15 2.52 4.82
N VAL A 42 11.73 2.03 3.73
CA VAL A 42 12.91 1.16 3.71
C VAL A 42 13.98 1.80 2.83
N GLY A 43 15.13 2.15 3.42
CA GLY A 43 16.26 2.73 2.67
C GLY A 43 15.93 4.05 1.94
N GLY A 44 15.01 4.85 2.47
CA GLY A 44 14.60 6.11 1.84
C GLY A 44 13.52 5.97 0.75
N ARG A 45 13.04 4.76 0.46
CA ARG A 45 11.87 4.51 -0.41
C ARG A 45 10.69 3.97 0.38
N TRP A 46 9.49 4.32 -0.04
CA TRP A 46 8.26 3.72 0.47
C TRP A 46 8.06 2.34 -0.15
N VAL A 47 7.73 1.35 0.67
CA VAL A 47 7.36 0.02 0.24
C VAL A 47 6.02 -0.33 0.85
N ALA A 48 5.12 -0.90 0.05
CA ALA A 48 3.86 -1.40 0.57
C ALA A 48 3.59 -2.78 -0.02
N ASP A 49 3.04 -3.66 0.78
CA ASP A 49 2.62 -4.98 0.34
C ASP A 49 1.23 -4.87 -0.31
N ARG A 50 1.08 -5.34 -1.55
CA ARG A 50 -0.21 -5.25 -2.26
C ARG A 50 -1.33 -6.02 -1.57
N GLY A 51 -1.02 -7.18 -0.98
CA GLY A 51 -1.97 -8.00 -0.23
C GLY A 51 -2.45 -7.27 1.02
N ASN A 52 -1.53 -6.70 1.79
CA ASN A 52 -1.82 -5.95 3.00
C ASN A 52 -2.61 -4.67 2.69
N LEU A 53 -2.26 -3.95 1.62
CA LEU A 53 -3.04 -2.80 1.14
C LEU A 53 -4.48 -3.22 0.84
N SER A 54 -4.64 -4.29 0.06
CA SER A 54 -5.96 -4.77 -0.35
C SER A 54 -6.79 -5.23 0.85
N ALA A 55 -6.17 -5.92 1.82
CA ALA A 55 -6.82 -6.34 3.05
C ALA A 55 -7.23 -5.15 3.93
N PHE A 56 -6.37 -4.15 4.07
CA PHE A 56 -6.65 -2.92 4.81
C PHE A 56 -7.83 -2.16 4.20
N PHE A 57 -7.83 -1.96 2.88
CA PHE A 57 -8.93 -1.29 2.20
C PHE A 57 -10.21 -2.11 2.16
N LYS A 58 -10.13 -3.44 2.05
CA LYS A 58 -11.31 -4.31 2.12
C LYS A 58 -11.96 -4.27 3.50
N GLY A 59 -11.16 -4.34 4.58
CA GLY A 59 -11.65 -4.19 5.95
C GLY A 59 -12.13 -2.76 6.28
N ALA A 60 -11.54 -1.74 5.67
CA ALA A 60 -12.01 -0.35 5.80
C ALA A 60 -13.30 -0.10 5.00
N ALA A 61 -13.49 -0.75 3.85
CA ALA A 61 -14.70 -0.66 3.05
C ALA A 61 -15.93 -1.25 3.77
N ASP A 62 -15.74 -2.30 4.58
CA ASP A 62 -16.79 -2.83 5.45
C ASP A 62 -17.22 -1.85 6.56
N ASN A 63 -16.39 -0.86 6.92
CA ASN A 63 -16.70 0.14 7.96
C ASN A 63 -17.14 1.51 7.41
N ALA A 64 -17.11 1.73 6.08
CA ALA A 64 -17.47 3.00 5.44
C ALA A 64 -18.86 2.96 4.74
N GLY A 65 -19.63 1.88 4.92
CA GLY A 65 -20.97 1.69 4.35
C GLY A 65 -22.14 1.81 5.35
N ALA A 66 -21.90 2.32 6.56
CA ALA A 66 -22.95 2.50 7.58
C ALA A 66 -22.88 3.89 8.22
N ALA A 67 -23.31 4.91 7.48
CA ALA A 67 -23.75 6.21 8.01
C ALA A 67 -24.65 6.90 6.98
#